data_AF-X1IHS5-F1
#
_entry.id   AF-X1IHS5-F1
#
_cell.length_a   1.000
_cell.length_b   1.000
_cell.length_c   1.000
_cell.angle_alpha   90.00
_cell.angle_beta   90.00
_cell.angle_gamma   90.00
#
_symmetry.space_group_name_H-M   'P 1'
#
loop_
_entity.id
_entity.type
_entity.pdbx_description
1 polymer ?
#
loop_
_entity_poly.entity_id
_entity_poly.type
_entity_poly.pdbx_seq_one_letter_code
_entity_poly.pdbx_strand_id
1 'polypeptide(L)'
;MEREIKALETESASPDFWQDPIKAGAVMRQLSGKKDLIDVWRRLEKDVADLYDVAILAIKEGDDSLKAEIQRESKKLASQFERLENQLVLGGDYDAIVSTNRRGSQQ
;
A
#
# COMPACT_ATOMS: atom_id res chain seq x y z
N MET A 1 6.40 -8.81 -1.53
CA MET A 1 4.95 -8.54 -1.52
C MET A 1 4.13 -9.45 -2.44
N GLU A 2 4.18 -9.34 -3.77
CA GLU A 2 3.34 -10.19 -4.67
C GLU A 2 3.63 -11.70 -4.54
N ARG A 3 4.92 -12.07 -4.42
CA ARG A 3 5.32 -13.47 -4.18
C ARG A 3 4.80 -14.01 -2.86
N GLU A 4 4.78 -13.19 -1.82
CA GLU A 4 4.25 -13.58 -0.50
C GLU A 4 2.73 -13.75 -0.53
N ILE A 5 2.00 -12.86 -1.21
CA ILE A 5 0.55 -13.02 -1.42
C ILE A 5 0.28 -14.35 -2.12
N LYS A 6 1.00 -14.64 -3.21
CA LYS A 6 0.83 -15.89 -3.94
C LYS A 6 1.13 -17.13 -3.07
N ALA A 7 2.13 -17.05 -2.19
CA ALA A 7 2.43 -18.11 -1.24
C ALA A 7 1.30 -18.30 -0.22
N LEU A 8 0.79 -17.22 0.38
CA LEU A 8 -0.32 -17.26 1.33
C LEU A 8 -1.64 -17.71 0.68
N GLU A 9 -1.90 -17.32 -0.58
CA GLU A 9 -3.03 -17.82 -1.36
C GLU A 9 -2.92 -19.33 -1.59
N THR A 10 -1.72 -19.81 -1.93
CA THR A 10 -1.47 -21.24 -2.11
C THR A 10 -1.65 -22.01 -0.80
N GLU A 11 -1.16 -21.47 0.32
CA GLU A 11 -1.38 -22.06 1.66
C GLU A 11 -2.87 -22.10 2.00
N SER A 12 -3.61 -21.01 1.75
CA SER A 12 -5.04 -20.91 2.04
C SER A 12 -5.93 -21.83 1.21
N ALA A 13 -5.42 -22.30 0.06
CA ALA A 13 -6.09 -23.26 -0.81
C ALA A 13 -5.96 -24.72 -0.32
N SER A 14 -5.09 -24.98 0.67
CA SER A 14 -4.97 -26.31 1.28
C SER A 14 -6.18 -26.62 2.17
N PRO A 15 -6.77 -27.83 2.09
CA PRO A 15 -7.84 -28.25 3.00
C PRO A 15 -7.41 -28.23 4.48
N ASP A 16 -6.13 -28.48 4.75
CA ASP A 16 -5.58 -28.54 6.11
C ASP A 16 -5.44 -27.17 6.75
N PHE A 17 -5.40 -26.11 5.94
CA PHE A 17 -5.25 -24.74 6.41
C PHE A 17 -6.43 -24.30 7.30
N TRP A 18 -7.63 -24.77 6.97
CA TRP A 18 -8.86 -24.42 7.68
C TRP A 18 -9.10 -25.26 8.95
N GLN A 19 -8.21 -26.21 9.26
CA GLN A 19 -8.32 -27.00 10.49
C GLN A 19 -8.00 -26.18 11.76
N ASP A 20 -7.23 -25.10 11.63
CA ASP A 20 -6.99 -24.12 12.71
C ASP A 20 -7.61 -22.76 12.35
N PRO A 21 -8.82 -22.45 12.84
CA PRO A 21 -9.52 -21.22 12.49
C PRO A 21 -8.82 -19.95 13.02
N ILE A 22 -8.04 -20.05 14.11
CA ILE A 22 -7.29 -18.91 14.67
C ILE A 22 -6.13 -18.57 13.73
N LYS A 23 -5.34 -19.59 13.34
CA LYS A 23 -4.24 -19.43 12.40
C LYS A 23 -4.74 -18.97 11.03
N ALA A 24 -5.79 -19.59 10.51
CA ALA A 24 -6.38 -19.20 9.23
C ALA A 24 -6.86 -17.73 9.24
N GLY A 25 -7.52 -17.29 10.30
CA GLY A 25 -7.97 -15.90 10.45
C GLY A 25 -6.83 -14.89 10.59
N ALA A 26 -5.68 -15.27 11.16
CA ALA A 26 -4.49 -14.41 11.19
C ALA A 26 -3.87 -14.27 9.79
N VAL A 27 -3.70 -15.39 9.08
CA VAL A 27 -3.12 -15.41 7.73
C VAL A 27 -4.01 -14.67 6.72
N MET A 28 -5.33 -14.83 6.77
CA MET A 28 -6.25 -14.12 5.88
C MET A 28 -6.22 -12.60 6.10
N ARG A 29 -6.06 -12.14 7.36
CA ARG A 29 -5.88 -10.71 7.65
C ARG A 29 -4.58 -10.16 7.08
N GLN A 30 -3.49 -10.91 7.22
CA GLN A 30 -2.20 -10.55 6.63
C GLN A 30 -2.27 -10.51 5.10
N LEU A 31 -2.95 -11.48 4.49
CA LEU A 31 -3.16 -11.54 3.04
C LEU A 31 -3.95 -10.33 2.55
N SER A 32 -5.06 -9.98 3.23
CA SER A 32 -5.86 -8.79 2.89
C SER A 32 -5.02 -7.52 2.98
N GLY A 33 -4.32 -7.30 4.10
CA GLY A 33 -3.49 -6.10 4.28
C GLY A 33 -2.39 -5.96 3.22
N LYS A 34 -1.77 -7.09 2.80
CA LYS A 34 -0.79 -7.08 1.71
C LYS A 34 -1.42 -6.77 0.36
N LYS A 35 -2.62 -7.30 0.06
CA LYS A 35 -3.36 -6.98 -1.17
C LYS A 35 -3.75 -5.51 -1.23
N ASP A 36 -4.31 -5.00 -0.13
CA ASP A 36 -4.70 -3.59 -0.01
C ASP A 36 -3.50 -2.66 -0.26
N LEU A 37 -2.32 -3.00 0.29
CA LEU A 37 -1.10 -2.23 0.07
C LEU A 37 -0.68 -2.23 -1.40
N ILE A 38 -0.72 -3.39 -2.08
CA ILE A 38 -0.42 -3.46 -3.52
C ILE A 38 -1.39 -2.63 -4.35
N ASP A 39 -2.68 -2.70 -4.04
CA ASP A 39 -3.71 -1.96 -4.77
C ASP A 39 -3.51 -0.45 -4.64
N VAL A 40 -3.10 0.01 -3.46
CA VAL A 40 -2.75 1.42 -3.23
C VAL A 40 -1.54 1.85 -4.07
N TRP A 41 -0.48 1.04 -4.14
CA TRP A 41 0.69 1.33 -4.99
C TRP A 41 0.35 1.34 -6.49
N ARG A 42 -0.41 0.35 -6.96
CA ARG A 42 -0.87 0.28 -8.35
C ARG A 42 -1.74 1.47 -8.74
N ARG A 43 -2.60 1.92 -7.82
CA ARG A 43 -3.40 3.11 -8.04
C ARG A 43 -2.54 4.36 -8.16
N LEU A 44 -1.55 4.53 -7.27
CA LEU A 44 -0.62 5.65 -7.36
C LEU A 44 0.14 5.66 -8.70
N GLU A 45 0.64 4.50 -9.12
CA GLU A 45 1.33 4.34 -10.42
C GLU A 45 0.42 4.76 -11.58
N LYS A 46 -0.83 4.29 -11.58
CA LYS A 46 -1.82 4.69 -12.59
C LYS A 46 -2.09 6.19 -12.57
N ASP A 47 -2.34 6.77 -11.39
CA ASP A 47 -2.65 8.20 -11.27
C ASP A 47 -1.47 9.07 -11.75
N VAL A 48 -0.22 8.63 -11.54
CA VAL A 48 0.98 9.28 -12.08
C VAL A 48 1.07 9.16 -13.61
N ALA A 49 0.81 7.97 -14.16
CA ALA A 49 0.82 7.76 -15.61
C ALA A 49 -0.25 8.60 -16.32
N ASP A 50 -1.48 8.60 -15.78
CA ASP A 50 -2.59 9.38 -16.30
C ASP A 50 -2.26 10.89 -16.27
N LEU A 51 -1.68 11.40 -15.17
CA LEU A 51 -1.26 12.81 -15.08
C LEU A 51 -0.14 13.16 -16.06
N TYR A 52 0.79 12.23 -16.28
CA TYR A 52 1.88 12.40 -17.24
C TYR A 52 1.36 12.52 -18.67
N ASP A 53 0.40 11.68 -19.05
CA ASP A 53 -0.23 11.72 -20.37
C ASP A 53 -0.98 13.04 -20.60
N VAL A 54 -1.70 13.54 -19.58
CA VAL A 54 -2.35 14.87 -19.61
C VAL A 54 -1.31 15.97 -19.80
N ALA A 55 -0.18 15.91 -19.06
CA ALA A 55 0.87 16.91 -19.17
C ALA A 55 1.53 16.92 -20.56
N ILE A 56 1.76 15.74 -21.16
CA ILE A 56 2.27 15.64 -22.53
C ILE A 56 1.30 16.29 -23.51
N LEU A 57 0.00 16.01 -23.39
CA LEU A 57 -1.00 16.56 -24.30
C LEU A 57 -1.05 18.09 -24.20
N ALA A 58 -1.09 18.62 -22.98
CA ALA A 58 -1.08 20.06 -22.74
C ALA A 58 0.15 20.74 -23.36
N ILE A 59 1.34 20.14 -23.23
CA ILE A 59 2.58 20.65 -23.85
C ILE A 59 2.49 20.64 -25.38
N LYS A 60 1.97 19.55 -25.97
CA LYS A 60 1.82 19.42 -27.42
C LYS A 60 0.84 20.44 -27.99
N GLU A 61 -0.23 20.73 -27.26
CA GLU A 61 -1.27 21.68 -27.67
C GLU A 61 -0.94 23.13 -27.29
N GLY A 62 0.09 23.36 -26.47
CA GLY A 62 0.44 24.68 -25.95
C GLY A 62 -0.60 25.22 -24.95
N ASP A 63 -1.33 24.33 -24.27
CA ASP A 63 -2.36 24.70 -23.29
C ASP A 63 -1.75 24.95 -21.91
N ASP A 64 -1.31 26.19 -21.68
CA ASP A 64 -0.78 26.63 -20.39
C ASP A 64 -1.85 26.72 -19.27
N SER A 65 -3.15 26.64 -19.61
CA SER A 65 -4.22 26.76 -18.60
C SER A 65 -4.19 25.60 -17.59
N LEU A 66 -3.75 24.42 -18.02
CA LEU A 66 -3.66 23.21 -17.20
C LEU A 66 -2.42 23.16 -16.32
N LYS A 67 -1.42 24.02 -16.55
CA LYS A 67 -0.13 23.99 -15.85
C LYS A 67 -0.27 24.06 -14.33
N ALA A 68 -1.16 24.93 -13.84
CA ALA A 68 -1.37 25.11 -12.41
C ALA A 68 -2.06 23.88 -11.77
N GLU A 69 -2.93 23.21 -12.50
CA GLU A 69 -3.60 21.99 -12.04
C GLU A 69 -2.64 20.81 -12.02
N ILE A 70 -1.88 20.60 -13.10
CA ILE A 70 -0.85 19.56 -13.21
C ILE A 70 0.17 19.68 -12.07
N GLN A 71 0.62 20.89 -11.75
CA GLN A 71 1.54 21.12 -10.63
C GLN A 71 0.93 20.77 -9.27
N ARG A 72 -0.36 21.03 -9.05
CA ARG A 72 -1.05 20.69 -7.79
C ARG A 72 -1.20 19.17 -7.64
N GLU A 73 -1.69 18.50 -8.68
CA GLU A 73 -1.87 17.05 -8.64
C GLU A 73 -0.53 16.32 -8.55
N SER A 74 0.52 16.80 -9.24
CA SER A 74 1.88 16.25 -9.11
C SER A 74 2.40 16.33 -7.67
N LYS A 75 2.24 17.48 -6.99
CA LYS A 75 2.61 17.62 -5.57
C LYS A 75 1.83 16.68 -4.66
N LYS A 76 0.53 16.54 -4.92
CA LYS A 76 -0.34 15.63 -4.17
C LYS A 76 0.07 14.17 -4.35
N LEU A 77 0.42 13.73 -5.56
CA LEU A 77 0.92 12.39 -5.83
C LEU A 77 2.29 12.16 -5.18
N ALA A 78 3.18 13.15 -5.21
CA ALA A 78 4.46 13.09 -4.52
C ALA A 78 4.30 12.92 -3.00
N SER A 79 3.43 13.70 -2.34
CA SER A 79 3.17 13.52 -0.90
C SER A 79 2.50 12.18 -0.58
N GLN A 80 1.69 11.63 -1.50
CA GLN A 80 1.13 10.28 -1.33
C GLN A 80 2.21 9.21 -1.43
N PHE A 81 3.12 9.33 -2.41
CA PHE A 81 4.29 8.46 -2.56
C PHE A 81 5.13 8.45 -1.28
N GLU A 82 5.53 9.63 -0.77
CA GLU A 82 6.33 9.74 0.45
C GLU A 82 5.64 9.07 1.66
N ARG A 83 4.32 9.23 1.78
CA ARG A 83 3.56 8.57 2.86
C ARG A 83 3.61 7.05 2.73
N LEU A 84 3.45 6.52 1.53
CA LEU A 84 3.47 5.07 1.27
C LEU A 84 4.86 4.47 1.42
N GLU A 85 5.89 5.20 0.98
CA GLU A 85 7.29 4.83 1.18
C GLU A 85 7.60 4.72 2.69
N ASN A 86 7.20 5.72 3.48
CA ASN A 86 7.35 5.68 4.94
C ASN A 86 6.61 4.51 5.58
N GLN A 87 5.39 4.18 5.11
CA GLN A 87 4.65 3.01 5.60
C GLN A 87 5.36 1.70 5.27
N LEU A 88 5.99 1.59 4.10
CA LEU A 88 6.74 0.40 3.70
C LEU A 88 8.00 0.22 4.56
N VAL A 89 8.73 1.30 4.81
CA VAL A 89 9.94 1.30 5.65
C VAL A 89 9.59 0.91 7.08
N LEU A 90 8.50 1.45 7.64
CA LEU A 90 8.07 1.14 9.00
C LEU A 90 7.43 -0.25 9.14
N GLY A 91 6.70 -0.71 8.11
CA GLY A 91 6.11 -2.05 8.07
C GLY A 91 7.08 -3.18 7.77
N GLY A 92 8.30 -2.85 7.32
CA GLY A 92 9.38 -3.82 7.06
C GLY A 92 10.07 -4.35 8.31
N ASP A 93 10.18 -3.53 9.38
CA ASP A 93 11.00 -3.87 10.56
C ASP A 93 10.32 -3.61 11.93
N TYR A 94 9.13 -2.98 12.00
CA TYR A 94 8.60 -2.48 13.28
C TYR A 94 7.28 -3.08 13.79
N ASP A 95 6.89 -4.28 13.37
CA ASP A 95 5.70 -4.96 13.92
C ASP A 95 5.99 -5.85 15.16
N ALA A 96 7.23 -5.90 15.63
CA ALA A 96 7.60 -6.72 16.80
C ALA A 96 7.59 -5.99 18.15
N ILE A 97 7.42 -4.65 18.22
CA ILE A 97 7.66 -3.88 19.47
C ILE A 97 6.52 -2.93 19.86
N VAL A 98 5.25 -3.29 19.65
CA VAL A 98 4.13 -2.66 20.39
C VAL A 98 3.11 -3.72 20.83
N SER A 99 3.53 -4.72 21.59
CA SER A 99 2.60 -5.52 22.42
C SER A 99 3.08 -5.77 23.85
N THR A 100 4.17 -5.12 24.29
CA THR A 100 4.69 -5.29 25.66
C THR A 100 4.94 -3.96 26.36
N ASN A 101 3.93 -3.08 26.42
CA ASN A 101 3.89 -2.11 27.51
C ASN A 101 2.47 -1.68 27.89
N ARG A 102 1.69 -2.63 28.41
CA ARG A 102 0.53 -2.38 29.28
C ARG A 102 0.46 -3.51 30.29
N ARG A 103 1.34 -3.48 31.29
CA ARG A 103 1.11 -4.10 32.61
C ARG A 103 2.24 -3.71 33.56
N GLY A 104 1.87 -3.04 34.66
CA GLY A 104 2.75 -2.58 35.73
C GLY A 104 3.00 -1.08 35.60
N SER A 105 2.34 -0.19 36.33
CA SER A 105 2.22 -0.24 37.78
C SER A 105 1.04 0.64 38.22
N GLN A 106 0.05 0.01 38.86
CA GLN A 106 -0.57 0.62 40.03
C GLN A 106 0.40 0.42 41.19
N GLN A 107 0.88 1.51 41.78
CA GLN A 107 1.00 1.73 43.22
C GLN A 107 1.22 3.21 43.47
#